data_AF-A0A954Z9T7-F1
#
_entry.id   AF-A0A954Z9T7-F1
#
_cell.length_a   1.000
_cell.length_b   1.000
_cell.length_c   1.000
_cell.angle_alpha   90.00
_cell.angle_beta   90.00
_cell.angle_gamma   90.00
#
_symmetry.space_group_name_H-M   'P 1'
#
loop_
_entity.id
_entity.type
_entity.pdbx_description
1 polymer ?
#
loop_
_entity_poly.entity_id
_entity_poly.type
_entity_poly.pdbx_seq_one_letter_code
_entity_poly.pdbx_strand_id
1 'polypeptide(L)'
;DEPKIQLGPFLFRPAEVRTAGRPELEQWKGPLQFALWCQRASPWWIGDMINAGEDLFGEEFGEACGDTLSTEMVSRYAAVARRVPPQNRRPALSWSAHAAVASLPHPLQRQLLAEAERNGWNSDDLRKEVRRRKTEGGTAAS
;
A
#
# COMPACT_ATOMS: atom_id res chain seq x y z
N ASP A 1 27.23 -3.35 3.72
CA ASP A 1 26.50 -4.42 4.40
C ASP A 1 25.13 -4.59 3.81
N GLU A 2 24.70 -5.84 3.60
CA GLU A 2 23.34 -6.15 3.15
C GLU A 2 22.33 -5.81 4.27
N PRO A 3 21.18 -5.19 3.94
CA PRO A 3 20.14 -4.90 4.93
C PRO A 3 19.69 -6.17 5.67
N LYS A 4 19.56 -6.08 6.99
CA LYS A 4 19.13 -7.22 7.81
C LYS A 4 18.31 -6.78 9.00
N ILE A 5 17.32 -7.59 9.36
CA ILE A 5 16.46 -7.38 10.54
C ILE A 5 16.40 -8.69 11.33
N GLN A 6 16.67 -8.64 12.63
CA GLN A 6 16.56 -9.78 13.52
C GLN A 6 15.25 -9.69 14.33
N LEU A 7 14.41 -10.71 14.26
CA LEU A 7 13.21 -10.86 15.10
C LEU A 7 13.25 -12.20 15.82
N GLY A 8 13.60 -12.19 17.10
CA GLY A 8 13.79 -13.41 17.87
C GLY A 8 14.84 -14.31 17.21
N PRO A 9 14.55 -15.59 16.91
CA PRO A 9 15.48 -16.49 16.23
C PRO A 9 15.44 -16.37 14.69
N PHE A 10 14.75 -15.39 14.11
CA PHE A 10 14.61 -15.21 12.66
C PHE A 10 15.43 -14.03 12.15
N LEU A 11 16.32 -14.27 11.19
CA LEU A 11 17.12 -13.25 10.50
C LEU A 11 16.54 -13.00 9.10
N PHE A 12 15.94 -11.84 8.91
CA PHE A 12 15.42 -11.37 7.63
C PHE A 12 16.54 -10.72 6.80
N ARG A 13 16.62 -11.13 5.54
CA ARG A 13 17.46 -10.54 4.49
C ARG A 13 16.58 -10.21 3.27
N PRO A 14 17.07 -9.45 2.27
CA PRO A 14 16.28 -9.04 1.11
C PRO A 14 15.56 -10.17 0.37
N ALA A 15 16.15 -11.37 0.30
CA ALA A 15 15.59 -12.51 -0.45
C ALA A 15 15.46 -13.81 0.36
N GLU A 16 15.69 -13.79 1.68
CA GLU A 16 15.56 -14.98 2.53
C GLU A 16 15.24 -14.64 3.99
N VAL A 17 14.68 -15.60 4.72
CA VAL A 17 14.63 -15.58 6.19
C VAL A 17 15.35 -16.83 6.69
N ARG A 18 16.34 -16.67 7.58
CA ARG A 18 17.02 -17.80 8.23
C ARG A 18 16.57 -17.96 9.67
N THR A 19 16.47 -19.21 10.12
CA THR A 19 16.22 -19.55 11.52
C THR A 19 17.51 -19.92 12.24
N ALA A 20 17.66 -19.46 13.48
CA ALA A 20 18.68 -19.97 14.40
C ALA A 20 18.20 -21.31 14.98
N GLY A 21 18.78 -22.41 14.51
CA GLY A 21 18.38 -23.75 14.94
C GLY A 21 16.92 -24.07 14.57
N ARG A 22 16.18 -24.66 15.52
CA ARG A 22 14.76 -25.02 15.40
C ARG A 22 13.94 -24.21 16.41
N PRO A 23 13.43 -23.03 16.04
CA PRO A 23 12.53 -22.25 16.89
C PRO A 23 11.28 -23.02 17.27
N GLU A 24 10.80 -22.82 18.50
CA GLU A 24 9.52 -23.35 18.96
C GLU A 24 8.38 -22.79 18.11
N LEU A 25 7.34 -23.59 17.87
CA LEU A 25 6.23 -23.23 16.96
C LEU A 25 5.58 -21.88 17.31
N GLU A 26 5.48 -21.56 18.60
CA GLU A 26 4.89 -20.31 19.09
C GLU A 26 5.69 -19.07 18.65
N GLN A 27 6.99 -19.20 18.41
CA GLN A 27 7.88 -18.10 18.02
C GLN A 27 7.71 -17.68 16.56
N TRP A 28 7.00 -18.46 15.73
CA TRP A 28 6.84 -18.20 14.30
C TRP A 28 5.79 -17.14 14.00
N LYS A 29 4.76 -17.02 14.84
CA LYS A 29 3.58 -16.18 14.58
C LYS A 29 3.96 -14.71 14.42
N GLY A 30 4.76 -14.16 15.33
CA GLY A 30 5.17 -12.75 15.30
C GLY A 30 5.98 -12.38 14.04
N PRO A 31 7.08 -13.06 13.73
CA PRO A 31 7.88 -12.84 12.51
C PRO A 31 7.07 -13.00 11.22
N LEU A 32 6.19 -13.99 11.13
CA LEU A 32 5.30 -14.15 9.97
C LEU A 32 4.32 -12.98 9.85
N GLN A 33 3.70 -12.56 10.96
CA GLN A 33 2.82 -11.40 10.99
C GLN A 33 3.54 -10.11 10.58
N PHE A 34 4.79 -9.94 11.04
CA PHE A 34 5.64 -8.82 10.63
C PHE A 34 5.91 -8.84 9.12
N ALA A 35 6.30 -9.98 8.56
CA ALA A 35 6.53 -10.11 7.13
C ALA A 35 5.30 -9.75 6.28
N LEU A 36 4.13 -10.26 6.67
CA LEU A 36 2.85 -9.96 6.03
C LEU A 36 2.46 -8.48 6.18
N TRP A 37 2.74 -7.89 7.33
CA TRP A 37 2.51 -6.46 7.57
C TRP A 37 3.41 -5.60 6.68
N CYS A 38 4.72 -5.88 6.63
CA CYS A 38 5.66 -5.20 5.74
C CYS A 38 5.25 -5.32 4.27
N GLN A 39 4.85 -6.51 3.83
CA GLN A 39 4.39 -6.74 2.45
C GLN A 39 3.16 -5.90 2.08
N ARG A 40 2.23 -5.70 3.03
CA ARG A 40 1.04 -4.86 2.83
C ARG A 40 1.31 -3.36 2.99
N ALA A 41 2.26 -2.99 3.85
CA ALA A 41 2.54 -1.61 4.20
C ALA A 41 3.57 -0.95 3.28
N SER A 42 4.50 -1.70 2.68
CA SER A 42 5.58 -1.15 1.87
C SER A 42 5.13 -0.28 0.70
N PRO A 43 4.04 -0.58 -0.06
CA PRO A 43 3.56 0.31 -1.09
C PRO A 43 3.12 1.69 -0.57
N TRP A 44 2.59 1.72 0.66
CA TRP A 44 2.19 2.96 1.32
C TRP A 44 3.40 3.74 1.81
N TRP A 45 4.36 3.08 2.46
CA TRP A 45 5.60 3.73 2.90
C TRP A 45 6.35 4.34 1.73
N ILE A 46 6.49 3.62 0.62
CA ILE A 46 7.12 4.13 -0.59
C ILE A 46 6.38 5.37 -1.10
N GLY A 47 5.06 5.29 -1.26
CA GLY A 47 4.27 6.41 -1.76
C GLY A 47 4.25 7.63 -0.83
N ASP A 48 4.15 7.41 0.48
CA ASP A 48 4.15 8.47 1.49
C ASP A 48 5.51 9.17 1.59
N MET A 49 6.61 8.40 1.55
CA MET A 49 7.97 8.96 1.56
C MET A 49 8.26 9.78 0.31
N ILE A 50 7.83 9.32 -0.88
CA ILE A 50 7.98 10.09 -2.11
C ILE A 50 7.19 11.39 -2.02
N ASN A 51 5.89 11.34 -1.67
CA ASN A 51 5.07 12.55 -1.57
C ASN A 51 5.63 13.53 -0.52
N ALA A 52 6.02 13.04 0.66
CA ALA A 52 6.60 13.90 1.70
C ALA A 52 7.94 14.50 1.28
N GLY A 53 8.79 13.73 0.60
CA GLY A 53 10.06 14.20 0.08
C GLY A 53 9.89 15.30 -0.97
N GLU A 54 9.01 15.09 -1.95
CA GLU A 54 8.64 16.09 -2.95
C GLU A 54 8.04 17.35 -2.31
N ASP A 55 7.15 17.21 -1.34
CA ASP A 55 6.48 18.34 -0.67
C ASP A 55 7.47 19.17 0.19
N LEU A 56 8.50 18.54 0.76
CA LEU A 56 9.49 19.20 1.62
C LEU A 56 10.68 19.78 0.87
N PHE A 57 11.15 19.11 -0.19
CA PHE A 57 12.43 19.42 -0.84
C PHE A 57 12.33 19.63 -2.36
N GLY A 58 11.16 19.38 -2.97
CA GLY A 58 10.96 19.60 -4.41
C GLY A 58 11.96 18.81 -5.27
N GLU A 59 12.66 19.52 -6.17
CA GLU A 59 13.59 18.94 -7.14
C GLU A 59 14.79 18.24 -6.47
N GLU A 60 15.28 18.76 -5.34
CA GLU A 60 16.42 18.19 -4.60
C GLU A 60 16.14 16.76 -4.13
N PHE A 61 14.88 16.42 -3.81
CA PHE A 61 14.50 15.04 -3.47
C PHE A 61 14.68 14.09 -4.65
N GLY A 62 14.30 14.55 -5.84
CA GLY A 62 14.46 13.81 -7.09
C GLY A 62 15.93 13.57 -7.43
N GLU A 63 16.78 14.59 -7.23
CA GLU A 63 18.23 14.46 -7.42
C GLU A 63 18.85 13.47 -6.42
N ALA A 64 18.48 13.56 -5.13
CA ALA A 64 19.05 12.73 -4.08
C ALA A 64 18.60 11.25 -4.14
N CYS A 65 17.38 10.99 -4.62
CA CYS A 65 16.76 9.65 -4.61
C CYS A 65 16.54 9.06 -6.01
N GLY A 66 16.90 9.77 -7.08
CA GLY A 66 16.64 9.38 -8.47
C GLY A 66 17.19 8.01 -8.86
N ASP A 67 18.36 7.64 -8.35
CA ASP A 67 18.97 6.32 -8.61
C ASP A 67 18.26 5.18 -7.86
N THR A 68 17.49 5.50 -6.81
CA THR A 68 16.73 4.53 -6.01
C THR A 68 15.27 4.44 -6.45
N LEU A 69 14.72 5.51 -7.02
CA LEU A 69 13.32 5.62 -7.41
C LEU A 69 13.15 5.45 -8.92
N SER A 70 12.53 4.36 -9.35
CA SER A 70 12.11 4.27 -10.75
C SER A 70 10.90 5.17 -11.02
N THR A 71 10.80 5.70 -12.24
CA THR A 71 9.62 6.46 -12.70
C THR A 71 8.32 5.66 -12.54
N GLU A 72 8.39 4.33 -12.68
CA GLU A 72 7.25 3.44 -12.45
C GLU A 72 6.82 3.44 -10.98
N MET A 73 7.76 3.37 -10.04
CA MET A 73 7.45 3.42 -8.60
C MET A 73 6.81 4.74 -8.20
N VAL A 74 7.32 5.86 -8.70
CA VAL A 74 6.76 7.19 -8.45
C VAL A 74 5.34 7.28 -8.99
N SER A 75 5.16 6.97 -10.28
CA SER A 75 3.85 7.06 -10.93
C SER A 75 2.79 6.09 -10.36
N ARG A 76 3.22 4.94 -9.82
CA ARG A 76 2.33 3.94 -9.22
C ARG A 76 2.02 4.25 -7.75
N TYR A 77 3.03 4.31 -6.89
CA TYR A 77 2.86 4.33 -5.43
C TYR A 77 2.54 5.73 -4.91
N ALA A 78 3.34 6.74 -5.29
CA ALA A 78 3.14 8.12 -4.83
C ALA A 78 1.77 8.63 -5.27
N ALA A 79 1.40 8.35 -6.52
CA ALA A 79 0.15 8.82 -7.10
C ALA A 79 -1.11 8.23 -6.44
N VAL A 80 -1.06 6.97 -5.95
CA VAL A 80 -2.15 6.37 -5.16
C VAL A 80 -2.14 6.88 -3.72
N ALA A 81 -0.97 6.96 -3.09
CA ALA A 81 -0.83 7.48 -1.74
C ALA A 81 -1.35 8.92 -1.60
N ARG A 82 -1.10 9.76 -2.61
CA ARG A 82 -1.58 11.16 -2.69
C ARG A 82 -3.11 11.23 -2.85
N ARG A 83 -3.69 10.33 -3.65
CA ARG A 83 -5.13 10.32 -3.94
C ARG A 83 -5.98 9.61 -2.89
N VAL A 84 -5.38 8.71 -2.11
CA VAL A 84 -6.04 7.95 -1.04
C VAL A 84 -5.34 8.30 0.28
N PRO A 85 -5.81 9.36 0.98
CA PRO A 85 -5.12 9.85 2.17
C PRO A 85 -5.24 8.87 3.35
N PRO A 86 -4.35 8.93 4.36
CA PRO A 86 -4.29 7.97 5.46
C PRO A 86 -5.65 7.65 6.13
N GLN A 87 -6.50 8.66 6.33
CA GLN A 87 -7.84 8.51 6.92
C GLN A 87 -8.83 7.68 6.08
N ASN A 88 -8.54 7.48 4.79
CA ASN A 88 -9.35 6.64 3.91
C ASN A 88 -8.80 5.21 3.79
N ARG A 89 -7.56 4.97 4.22
CA ARG A 89 -6.89 3.67 4.06
C ARG A 89 -7.42 2.68 5.09
N ARG A 90 -7.70 1.45 4.66
CA ARG A 90 -8.14 0.35 5.52
C ARG A 90 -7.07 -0.73 5.51
N PRO A 91 -6.35 -0.95 6.63
CA PRO A 91 -5.25 -1.90 6.66
C PRO A 91 -5.65 -3.29 6.17
N ALA A 92 -6.85 -3.78 6.52
CA ALA A 92 -7.31 -5.12 6.12
C ALA A 92 -7.44 -5.32 4.60
N LEU A 93 -7.53 -4.24 3.82
CA LEU A 93 -7.64 -4.30 2.36
C LEU A 93 -6.27 -4.22 1.69
N SER A 94 -6.16 -4.84 0.50
CA SER A 94 -4.95 -4.78 -0.31
C SER A 94 -4.69 -3.36 -0.85
N TRP A 95 -3.45 -3.03 -1.16
CA TRP A 95 -3.13 -1.77 -1.83
C TRP A 95 -3.90 -1.63 -3.17
N SER A 96 -4.05 -2.73 -3.92
CA SER A 96 -4.80 -2.75 -5.19
C SER A 96 -6.29 -2.39 -5.04
N ALA A 97 -6.91 -2.73 -3.90
CA ALA A 97 -8.27 -2.31 -3.59
C ALA A 97 -8.36 -0.78 -3.46
N HIS A 98 -7.38 -0.15 -2.83
CA HIS A 98 -7.30 1.30 -2.71
C HIS A 98 -7.00 1.97 -4.06
N ALA A 99 -6.10 1.39 -4.85
CA ALA A 99 -5.81 1.86 -6.20
C ALA A 99 -7.07 1.86 -7.09
N ALA A 100 -7.97 0.89 -6.93
CA ALA A 100 -9.23 0.83 -7.68
C ALA A 100 -10.14 2.05 -7.42
N VAL A 101 -10.15 2.57 -6.19
CA VAL A 101 -10.99 3.72 -5.81
C VAL A 101 -10.28 5.07 -5.92
N ALA A 102 -8.97 5.10 -6.19
CA ALA A 102 -8.14 6.31 -6.12
C ALA A 102 -8.63 7.47 -7.02
N SER A 103 -9.37 7.17 -8.09
CA SER A 103 -9.95 8.20 -8.98
C SER A 103 -11.28 8.80 -8.49
N LEU A 104 -11.82 8.32 -7.38
CA LEU A 104 -13.08 8.81 -6.81
C LEU A 104 -12.84 9.93 -5.79
N PRO A 105 -13.83 10.80 -5.55
CA PRO A 105 -13.82 11.72 -4.41
C PRO A 105 -13.66 11.00 -3.06
N HIS A 106 -12.99 11.63 -2.10
CA HIS A 106 -12.68 11.03 -0.79
C HIS A 106 -13.88 10.42 -0.05
N PRO A 107 -15.09 11.00 -0.04
CA PRO A 107 -16.24 10.37 0.60
C PRO A 107 -16.63 9.03 -0.03
N LEU A 108 -16.60 8.94 -1.37
CA LEU A 108 -16.91 7.71 -2.09
C LEU A 108 -15.82 6.64 -1.93
N GLN A 109 -14.55 7.05 -1.84
CA GLN A 109 -13.47 6.13 -1.49
C GLN A 109 -13.73 5.46 -0.13
N ARG A 110 -14.02 6.26 0.92
CA ARG A 110 -14.29 5.73 2.27
C ARG A 110 -15.47 4.76 2.27
N GLN A 111 -16.54 5.12 1.57
CA GLN A 111 -17.74 4.31 1.48
C GLN A 111 -17.43 2.96 0.81
N LEU A 112 -16.84 2.97 -0.38
CA LEU A 112 -16.57 1.74 -1.12
C LEU A 112 -15.55 0.83 -0.42
N LEU A 113 -14.52 1.41 0.20
CA LEU A 113 -13.57 0.62 0.99
C LEU A 113 -14.26 0.01 2.22
N ALA A 114 -15.20 0.71 2.86
CA ALA A 114 -15.99 0.15 3.97
C ALA A 114 -16.92 -0.99 3.50
N GLU A 115 -17.54 -0.85 2.33
CA GLU A 115 -18.35 -1.91 1.73
C GLU A 115 -17.48 -3.12 1.36
N ALA A 116 -16.30 -2.90 0.77
CA ALA A 116 -15.39 -3.96 0.40
C ALA A 116 -14.89 -4.77 1.60
N GLU A 117 -14.54 -4.10 2.71
CA GLU A 117 -14.11 -4.78 3.93
C GLU A 117 -15.26 -5.60 4.54
N ARG A 118 -16.48 -5.06 4.58
CA ARG A 118 -17.66 -5.78 5.12
C ARG A 118 -18.09 -6.97 4.26
N ASN A 119 -18.01 -6.83 2.95
CA ASN A 119 -18.52 -7.82 1.99
C ASN A 119 -17.43 -8.77 1.46
N GLY A 120 -16.18 -8.60 1.88
CA GLY A 120 -15.06 -9.41 1.40
C GLY A 120 -14.71 -9.19 -0.07
N TRP A 121 -14.96 -8.00 -0.62
CA TRP A 121 -14.68 -7.70 -2.03
C TRP A 121 -13.18 -7.64 -2.31
N ASN A 122 -12.79 -8.19 -3.46
CA ASN A 122 -11.43 -8.03 -3.97
C ASN A 122 -11.29 -6.74 -4.81
N SER A 123 -10.09 -6.50 -5.35
CA SER A 123 -9.84 -5.31 -6.18
C SER A 123 -10.65 -5.28 -7.48
N ASP A 124 -11.00 -6.43 -8.06
CA ASP A 124 -11.77 -6.49 -9.30
C ASP A 124 -13.25 -6.19 -9.07
N ASP A 125 -13.80 -6.66 -7.95
CA ASP A 125 -15.15 -6.29 -7.51
C ASP A 125 -15.26 -4.77 -7.30
N LEU A 126 -14.26 -4.18 -6.61
CA LEU A 126 -14.18 -2.73 -6.45
C LEU A 126 -14.06 -1.99 -7.79
N ARG A 127 -13.27 -2.48 -8.75
CA ARG A 127 -13.16 -1.86 -10.08
C ARG A 127 -14.51 -1.86 -10.82
N LYS A 128 -15.25 -2.97 -10.76
CA LYS A 128 -16.59 -3.08 -11.36
C LYS A 128 -17.55 -2.07 -10.73
N GLU A 129 -17.54 -1.97 -9.41
CA GLU A 129 -18.40 -1.07 -8.66
C GLU A 129 -18.06 0.41 -8.89
N VAL A 130 -16.76 0.76 -8.94
CA VAL A 130 -16.28 2.10 -9.32
C VAL A 130 -16.78 2.48 -10.72
N ARG A 131 -16.69 1.56 -11.69
CA ARG A 131 -17.18 1.79 -13.05
C ARG A 131 -18.69 2.02 -13.06
N ARG A 132 -19.46 1.19 -12.35
CA ARG A 132 -20.92 1.31 -12.24
C ARG A 132 -21.33 2.70 -11.73
N ARG A 133 -20.74 3.15 -10.61
CA ARG A 133 -21.05 4.46 -10.02
C ARG A 133 -20.67 5.65 -10.90
N LYS A 134 -19.59 5.55 -11.67
CA LYS A 134 -19.19 6.58 -12.64
C LYS A 134 -20.21 6.72 -13.76
N THR A 135 -20.74 5.61 -14.27
CA THR A 135 -21.80 5.63 -15.29
C THR A 135 -23.08 6.26 -14.74
N GLU A 136 -23.54 5.85 -13.56
CA GLU A 136 -24.77 6.36 -12.94
C GLU A 136 -24.69 7.85 -12.57
N GLY A 137 -23.54 8.30 -12.07
CA GLY A 137 -23.31 9.72 -11.75
C GLY A 137 -23.18 10.62 -12.98
N GLY A 138 -22.72 10.07 -14.12
CA GLY A 138 -22.66 10.80 -15.39
C GLY A 138 -24.03 10.95 -16.05
N THR A 139 -24.90 9.95 -15.93
CA THR A 139 -26.28 9.99 -16.47
C THR A 139 -27.19 10.94 -15.68
N ALA A 140 -26.97 11.13 -14.38
CA ALA A 140 -27.75 12.07 -13.57
C ALA A 140 -27.36 13.56 -13.77
N ALA A 141 -26.24 13.83 -14.46
CA ALA A 141 -25.72 15.18 -14.71
C ALA A 141 -25.82 15.60 -16.20
N SER A 142 -26.54 14.83 -17.02
CA SER A 142 -26.80 15.10 -18.45
C SER A 142 -28.26 15.41 -18.72
#